data_AF-A0A6L6LA31-F1
#
_entry.id   AF-A0A6L6LA31-F1
#
_cell.length_a   1.000
_cell.length_b   1.000
_cell.length_c   1.000
_cell.angle_alpha   90.00
_cell.angle_beta   90.00
_cell.angle_gamma   90.00
#
_symmetry.space_group_name_H-M   'P 1'
#
loop_
_entity.id
_entity.type
_entity.pdbx_description
1 polymer ?
#
loop_
_entity_poly.entity_id
_entity_poly.type
_entity_poly.pdbx_seq_one_letter_code
_entity_poly.pdbx_strand_id
1 'polypeptide(L)'
;MANIRKPRVSKEEHLKLINECRSSGMTDSDWCREHGIAVSTFYYWVKQLRRESAQIPEPAYGHSEHPRPRQDVVPIDIIPEHFPLQYNDPSPDTYHTLEIILGSATIRVSDKTDPELLSRTLQILKAVIC
;
A
#
# COMPACT_ATOMS: atom_id res chain seq x y z
N MET A 1 -18.11 25.80 30.99
CA MET A 1 -18.19 24.32 30.96
C MET A 1 -16.77 23.77 30.98
N ALA A 2 -16.34 23.20 32.10
CA ALA A 2 -14.98 22.68 32.25
C ALA A 2 -14.81 21.44 31.35
N ASN A 3 -13.85 21.50 30.43
CA ASN A 3 -13.44 20.36 29.63
C ASN A 3 -12.68 19.40 30.55
N ILE A 4 -13.41 18.45 31.16
CA ILE A 4 -12.85 17.36 31.95
C ILE A 4 -12.08 16.48 30.96
N ARG A 5 -10.81 16.82 30.74
CA ARG A 5 -9.88 15.96 30.03
C ARG A 5 -9.83 14.66 30.82
N LYS A 6 -10.26 13.55 30.20
CA LYS A 6 -10.12 12.21 30.78
C LYS A 6 -8.69 12.06 31.30
N PRO A 7 -8.49 11.43 32.48
CA PRO A 7 -7.16 11.23 33.03
C PRO A 7 -6.28 10.60 31.95
N ARG A 8 -5.07 11.15 31.78
CA ARG A 8 -4.10 10.60 30.83
C ARG A 8 -3.86 9.15 31.23
N VAL A 9 -4.41 8.23 30.45
CA VAL A 9 -4.13 6.81 30.57
C VAL A 9 -2.61 6.68 30.47
N SER A 10 -2.01 6.11 31.51
CA SER A 10 -0.58 5.93 31.61
C SER A 10 -0.11 4.93 30.56
N LYS A 11 1.18 4.96 30.24
CA LYS A 11 1.76 4.04 29.24
C LYS A 11 1.58 2.57 29.63
N GLU A 12 1.66 2.29 30.93
CA GLU A 12 1.45 0.97 31.51
C GLU A 12 0.02 0.49 31.30
N GLU A 13 -0.97 1.37 31.45
CA GLU A 13 -2.37 1.06 31.17
C GLU A 13 -2.60 0.79 29.68
N HIS A 14 -1.98 1.55 28.77
CA HIS A 14 -2.04 1.23 27.33
C HIS A 14 -1.50 -0.17 27.04
N LEU A 15 -0.34 -0.54 27.62
CA LEU A 15 0.23 -1.88 27.45
C LEU A 15 -0.68 -2.97 28.01
N LYS A 16 -1.27 -2.74 29.18
CA LYS A 16 -2.21 -3.69 29.80
C LYS A 16 -3.42 -3.94 28.90
N LEU A 17 -4.05 -2.86 28.39
CA LEU A 17 -5.22 -2.96 27.50
C LEU A 17 -4.87 -3.66 26.18
N ILE A 18 -3.70 -3.39 25.61
CA ILE A 18 -3.25 -4.09 24.40
C ILE A 18 -3.02 -5.57 24.69
N ASN A 19 -2.37 -5.92 25.80
CA ASN A 19 -2.17 -7.33 26.18
C ASN A 19 -3.50 -8.05 26.38
N GLU A 20 -4.46 -7.43 27.06
CA GLU A 20 -5.81 -7.97 27.27
C GLU A 20 -6.55 -8.20 25.95
N CYS A 21 -6.50 -7.23 25.05
CA CYS A 21 -7.03 -7.36 23.69
C CYS A 21 -6.42 -8.56 22.97
N ARG A 22 -5.10 -8.75 23.07
CA ARG A 22 -4.37 -9.85 22.40
C ARG A 22 -4.67 -11.22 23.03
N SER A 23 -4.85 -11.28 24.34
CA SER A 23 -5.23 -12.52 25.04
C SER A 23 -6.71 -12.88 24.90
N SER A 24 -7.57 -11.93 24.52
CA SER A 24 -9.02 -12.17 24.39
C SER A 24 -9.40 -13.12 23.26
N GLY A 25 -8.53 -13.31 22.26
CA GLY A 25 -8.84 -14.09 21.06
C GLY A 25 -9.87 -13.42 20.13
N MET A 26 -10.31 -12.20 20.43
CA MET A 26 -11.21 -11.40 19.62
C MET A 26 -10.43 -10.51 18.65
N THR A 27 -11.09 -9.98 17.63
CA THR A 27 -10.47 -8.96 16.77
C THR A 27 -10.31 -7.65 17.54
N ASP A 28 -9.26 -6.88 17.25
CA ASP A 28 -9.03 -5.56 17.88
C ASP A 28 -10.26 -4.65 17.79
N SER A 29 -10.99 -4.73 16.67
CA SER A 29 -12.19 -3.93 16.45
C SER A 29 -13.34 -4.33 17.37
N ASP A 30 -13.53 -5.64 17.59
CA ASP A 30 -14.60 -6.15 18.45
C ASP A 30 -14.28 -5.91 19.92
N TRP A 31 -13.04 -6.17 20.33
CA TRP A 31 -12.58 -5.88 21.68
C TRP A 31 -12.72 -4.38 22.02
N CYS A 32 -12.32 -3.50 21.09
CA CYS A 32 -12.51 -2.05 21.25
C CYS A 32 -13.99 -1.66 21.39
N ARG A 33 -14.90 -2.29 20.64
CA ARG A 33 -16.35 -2.05 20.74
C ARG A 33 -16.88 -2.44 22.11
N GLU A 34 -16.53 -3.61 22.62
CA GLU A 34 -16.97 -4.08 23.95
C GLU A 34 -16.43 -3.19 25.09
N HIS A 35 -15.21 -2.69 24.95
CA HIS A 35 -14.56 -1.86 25.96
C HIS A 35 -14.85 -0.36 25.80
N GLY A 36 -15.69 0.03 24.84
CA GLY A 36 -16.05 1.43 24.60
C GLY A 36 -14.88 2.31 24.16
N ILE A 37 -13.86 1.72 23.53
CA ILE A 37 -12.66 2.39 23.05
C ILE A 37 -12.81 2.62 21.54
N ALA A 38 -12.55 3.86 21.10
CA ALA A 38 -12.49 4.12 19.66
C ALA A 38 -11.28 3.39 19.06
N VAL A 39 -11.50 2.64 17.98
CA VAL A 39 -10.45 1.86 17.29
C VAL A 39 -9.25 2.73 16.92
N SER A 40 -9.48 3.97 16.51
CA SER A 40 -8.41 4.95 16.22
C SER A 40 -7.55 5.30 17.45
N THR A 41 -8.17 5.39 18.63
CA THR A 41 -7.46 5.62 19.90
C THR A 41 -6.61 4.41 20.28
N PHE A 42 -7.12 3.20 20.08
CA PHE A 42 -6.35 1.98 20.31
C PHE A 42 -5.10 1.91 19.44
N TYR A 43 -5.23 2.14 18.13
CA TYR A 43 -4.06 2.16 17.23
C TYR A 43 -3.12 3.34 17.49
N TYR A 44 -3.63 4.46 18.00
CA TYR A 44 -2.78 5.55 18.48
C TYR A 44 -1.90 5.10 19.65
N TRP A 45 -2.44 4.37 20.63
CA TRP A 45 -1.66 3.81 21.73
C TRP A 45 -0.59 2.83 21.25
N VAL A 46 -0.94 1.92 20.33
CA VAL A 46 0.01 1.00 19.69
C VAL A 46 1.13 1.79 19.01
N LYS A 47 0.80 2.84 18.26
CA LYS A 47 1.80 3.70 17.58
C LYS A 47 2.71 4.42 18.57
N GLN A 48 2.19 4.93 19.68
CA GLN A 48 3.01 5.58 20.72
C GLN A 48 3.99 4.59 21.35
N LEU A 49 3.52 3.40 21.71
CA LEU A 49 4.36 2.37 22.31
C LEU A 49 5.46 1.86 21.36
N ARG A 50 5.17 1.74 20.05
CA ARG A 50 6.19 1.37 19.05
C ARG A 50 7.27 2.43 18.90
N ARG A 51 6.91 3.72 18.96
CA ARG A 51 7.89 4.82 18.91
C ARG A 51 8.84 4.81 20.10
N GLU A 52 8.39 4.32 21.24
CA GLU A 52 9.15 4.28 22.48
C GLU A 52 9.92 2.95 22.66
N SER A 53 9.99 2.12 21.60
CA SER A 53 10.64 0.81 21.62
C SER A 53 10.07 -0.16 22.66
N ALA A 54 8.80 0.02 23.05
CA ALA A 54 8.13 -0.96 23.89
C ALA A 54 7.88 -2.24 23.09
N GLN A 55 8.13 -3.40 23.71
CA GLN A 55 7.78 -4.70 23.15
C GLN A 55 6.25 -4.85 23.17
N ILE A 56 5.60 -4.62 22.03
CA ILE A 56 4.15 -4.82 21.87
C ILE A 56 3.94 -6.19 21.22
N PRO A 57 3.01 -7.02 21.74
CA PRO A 57 2.66 -8.27 21.10
C PRO A 57 2.16 -8.07 19.67
N GLU A 58 2.49 -9.02 18.79
CA GLU A 58 2.02 -8.99 17.42
C GLU A 58 0.50 -9.06 17.34
N PRO A 59 -0.09 -8.40 16.34
CA PRO A 59 -1.52 -8.45 16.19
C PRO A 59 -2.05 -9.84 15.90
N ALA A 60 -3.15 -10.18 16.58
CA ALA A 60 -3.86 -11.45 16.46
C ALA A 60 -4.65 -11.49 15.13
N TYR A 61 -3.97 -11.31 14.01
CA TYR A 61 -4.55 -11.54 12.69
C TYR A 61 -4.48 -13.04 12.41
N GLY A 62 -5.63 -13.72 12.42
CA GLY A 62 -5.79 -14.97 11.66
C GLY A 62 -6.05 -16.27 12.42
N HIS A 63 -6.10 -16.29 13.75
CA HIS A 63 -6.44 -17.53 14.48
C HIS A 63 -7.57 -17.29 15.47
N SER A 64 -8.80 -17.19 14.95
CA SER A 64 -9.94 -17.61 15.76
C SER A 64 -9.77 -19.12 15.99
N GLU A 65 -9.48 -19.54 17.22
CA GLU A 65 -9.52 -20.95 17.66
C GLU A 65 -10.87 -21.62 17.32
N HIS A 66 -11.91 -20.80 17.15
CA HIS A 66 -13.21 -21.20 16.62
C HIS A 66 -13.15 -21.20 15.08
N PRO A 67 -13.28 -22.38 14.44
CA PRO A 67 -13.47 -22.43 12.99
C PRO A 67 -14.70 -21.60 12.66
N ARG A 68 -14.56 -20.63 11.75
CA ARG A 68 -15.73 -19.98 11.16
C ARG A 68 -16.65 -21.09 10.64
N PRO A 69 -17.98 -20.98 10.79
CA PRO A 69 -18.90 -21.94 10.20
C PRO A 69 -18.51 -22.14 8.74
N ARG A 70 -18.27 -23.39 8.35
CA ARG A 70 -17.80 -23.76 7.01
C ARG A 70 -18.74 -23.08 6.03
N GLN A 71 -18.22 -22.17 5.21
CA GLN A 71 -18.98 -21.68 4.08
C GLN A 71 -19.28 -22.89 3.21
N ASP A 72 -20.55 -23.12 2.86
CA ASP A 72 -20.93 -24.08 1.83
C ASP A 72 -20.40 -23.54 0.50
N VAL A 73 -19.17 -23.90 0.16
CA VAL A 73 -18.53 -23.51 -1.10
C VAL A 73 -18.95 -24.52 -2.16
N VAL A 74 -19.69 -24.06 -3.16
CA VAL A 74 -19.96 -24.87 -4.36
C VAL A 74 -18.67 -24.89 -5.20
N PRO A 75 -18.15 -26.07 -5.57
CA PRO A 75 -17.03 -26.15 -6.49
C PRO A 75 -17.48 -25.55 -7.83
N ILE A 76 -16.81 -24.49 -8.25
CA ILE A 76 -16.92 -23.97 -9.61
C ILE A 76 -15.82 -24.66 -10.39
N ASP A 77 -16.19 -25.41 -11.42
CA ASP A 77 -15.23 -25.86 -12.42
C ASP A 77 -14.71 -24.62 -13.14
N ILE A 78 -13.47 -24.25 -12.83
CA ILE A 78 -12.73 -23.24 -13.59
C ILE A 78 -12.42 -23.90 -14.93
N ILE A 79 -13.33 -23.78 -15.89
CA ILE A 79 -13.03 -24.08 -17.27
C ILE A 79 -11.93 -23.07 -17.64
N PRO A 80 -10.72 -23.52 -18.03
CA PRO A 80 -9.74 -22.62 -18.60
C PRO A 80 -10.30 -22.20 -19.97
N GLU A 81 -11.13 -21.17 -19.99
CA GLU A 81 -11.29 -20.38 -21.19
C GLU A 81 -9.89 -19.87 -21.51
N HIS A 82 -9.32 -20.38 -22.61
CA HIS A 82 -8.15 -19.81 -23.24
C HIS A 82 -8.53 -18.42 -23.73
N PHE A 83 -8.69 -17.48 -22.81
CA PHE A 83 -8.53 -16.08 -23.13
C PHE A 83 -7.05 -15.94 -23.45
N PRO A 84 -6.65 -15.60 -24.69
CA PRO A 84 -5.34 -15.03 -24.86
C PRO A 84 -5.32 -13.82 -23.93
N LEU A 85 -4.58 -13.94 -22.83
CA LEU A 85 -4.03 -12.77 -22.17
C LEU A 85 -3.18 -12.12 -23.27
N GLN A 86 -3.79 -11.24 -24.07
CA GLN A 86 -3.06 -10.10 -24.59
C GLN A 86 -2.63 -9.37 -23.32
N TYR A 87 -1.50 -9.80 -22.77
CA TYR A 87 -0.52 -8.84 -22.31
C TYR A 87 -0.47 -7.84 -23.44
N ASN A 88 -1.10 -6.68 -23.23
CA ASN A 88 -0.71 -5.50 -23.96
C ASN A 88 0.76 -5.33 -23.58
N ASP A 89 1.63 -6.01 -24.31
CA ASP A 89 3.02 -5.63 -24.43
C ASP A 89 2.91 -4.15 -24.79
N PRO A 90 3.32 -3.23 -23.91
CA PRO A 90 3.25 -1.83 -24.24
C PRO A 90 3.99 -1.70 -25.55
N SER A 91 3.29 -1.16 -26.57
CA SER A 91 3.85 -0.98 -27.92
C SER A 91 5.32 -0.56 -27.81
N PRO A 92 6.24 -1.07 -28.66
CA PRO A 92 7.65 -0.69 -28.62
C PRO A 92 7.89 0.83 -28.56
N ASP A 93 6.89 1.62 -28.93
CA ASP A 93 6.82 3.08 -28.79
C ASP A 93 6.75 3.60 -27.33
N THR A 94 6.70 2.73 -26.33
CA THR A 94 6.61 3.11 -24.90
C THR A 94 7.97 3.07 -24.19
N TYR A 95 9.03 2.57 -24.85
CA TYR A 95 10.37 2.41 -24.27
C TYR A 95 11.31 3.58 -24.59
N HIS A 96 10.82 4.81 -24.52
CA HIS A 96 11.67 5.98 -24.67
C HIS A 96 12.23 6.37 -23.30
N THR A 97 13.55 6.41 -23.18
CA THR A 97 14.25 6.79 -21.95
C THR A 97 14.40 8.30 -21.81
N LEU A 98 14.32 9.03 -22.93
CA LEU A 98 14.49 10.49 -22.96
C LEU A 98 13.50 11.12 -23.96
N GLU A 99 12.84 12.20 -23.53
CA GLU A 99 11.96 13.02 -24.37
C GLU A 99 12.45 14.47 -24.39
N ILE A 100 12.62 15.03 -25.59
CA ILE A 100 13.09 16.40 -25.84
C ILE A 100 11.97 17.16 -26.55
N ILE A 101 11.49 18.24 -25.96
CA ILE A 101 10.40 19.06 -26.51
C ILE A 101 11.00 20.36 -27.08
N LEU A 102 10.75 20.61 -28.37
CA LEU A 102 11.21 21.78 -29.13
C LEU A 102 10.00 22.46 -29.77
N GLY A 103 9.34 23.36 -29.04
CA GLY A 103 8.12 24.04 -29.52
C GLY A 103 6.99 23.05 -29.79
N SER A 104 6.58 22.92 -31.06
CA SER A 104 5.56 21.96 -31.51
C SER A 104 6.12 20.57 -31.85
N ALA A 105 7.44 20.38 -31.79
CA ALA A 105 8.09 19.11 -32.08
C ALA A 105 8.50 18.38 -30.79
N THR A 106 8.38 17.06 -30.81
CA THR A 106 8.81 16.19 -29.70
C THR A 106 9.70 15.09 -30.25
N ILE A 107 10.90 14.97 -29.72
CA ILE A 107 11.88 13.94 -30.07
C ILE A 107 11.92 12.96 -28.92
N ARG A 108 11.70 11.68 -29.21
CA ARG A 108 11.80 10.61 -28.22
C ARG A 108 12.98 9.72 -28.55
N VAL A 109 13.78 9.42 -27.54
CA VAL A 109 15.04 8.69 -27.65
C VAL A 109 14.94 7.46 -26.74
N SER A 110 15.28 6.30 -27.29
CA SER A 110 15.37 5.04 -26.55
C SER A 110 16.82 4.75 -26.16
N ASP A 111 17.02 3.83 -25.21
CA ASP A 111 18.35 3.32 -24.83
C ASP A 111 19.09 2.64 -25.99
N LYS A 112 18.36 2.15 -27.00
CA LYS A 112 18.90 1.50 -28.21
C LYS A 112 19.16 2.46 -29.37
N THR A 113 18.88 3.75 -29.21
CA THR A 113 19.06 4.72 -30.28
C THR A 113 20.54 4.95 -30.58
N ASP A 114 20.92 4.85 -31.86
CA ASP A 114 22.30 5.11 -32.30
C ASP A 114 22.71 6.57 -32.01
N PRO A 115 23.79 6.80 -31.24
CA PRO A 115 24.24 8.14 -30.87
C PRO A 115 24.65 9.00 -32.07
N GLU A 116 25.20 8.40 -33.13
CA GLU A 116 25.63 9.13 -34.32
C GLU A 116 24.42 9.64 -35.12
N LEU A 117 23.38 8.80 -35.27
CA LEU A 117 22.11 9.18 -35.86
C LEU A 117 21.41 10.30 -35.07
N LEU A 118 21.39 10.20 -33.73
CA LEU A 118 20.81 11.23 -32.87
C LEU A 118 21.54 12.56 -33.03
N SER A 119 22.89 12.53 -33.01
CA SER A 119 23.75 13.71 -33.19
C SER A 119 23.48 14.41 -34.53
N ARG A 120 23.46 13.66 -35.63
CA ARG A 120 23.17 14.20 -36.97
C ARG A 120 21.77 14.81 -37.04
N THR A 121 20.78 14.14 -36.45
CA THR A 121 19.40 14.62 -36.43
C THR A 121 19.29 15.95 -35.68
N LEU A 122 19.92 16.06 -34.50
CA LEU A 122 19.96 17.32 -33.73
C LEU A 122 20.70 18.43 -34.49
N GLN A 123 21.79 18.11 -35.19
CA GLN A 123 22.54 19.08 -36.00
C GLN A 123 21.72 19.63 -37.17
N ILE A 124 20.93 18.78 -37.84
CA ILE A 124 20.01 19.21 -38.90
C ILE A 124 18.92 20.11 -38.31
N LEU A 125 18.31 19.72 -37.19
CA LEU A 125 17.27 20.52 -36.54
C LEU A 125 17.78 21.88 -36.08
N LYS A 126 19.02 21.96 -35.58
CA LYS A 126 19.69 23.22 -35.26
C LYS A 126 19.75 24.17 -36.46
N ALA A 127 19.93 23.66 -37.69
CA ALA A 127 19.96 24.47 -38.90
C ALA A 127 18.57 24.94 -39.38
N VAL A 128 17.50 24.30 -38.93
CA VAL A 128 16.11 24.62 -39.30
C VAL A 128 15.45 25.58 -38.30
N ILE A 129 15.93 25.60 -37.05
CA ILE A 129 15.37 26.39 -35.94
C ILE A 129 16.15 27.72 -35.73
N CYS A 130 17.31 27.89 -36.37
CA CYS A 130 18.09 29.14 -36.38
C CYS A 130 17.73 30.07 -37.53
#